data_AF-A0A212SFD9-F1
#
_entry.id   AF-A0A212SFD9-F1
#
_cell.length_a   1.000
_cell.length_b   1.000
_cell.length_c   1.000
_cell.angle_alpha   90.00
_cell.angle_beta   90.00
_cell.angle_gamma   90.00
#
_symmetry.space_group_name_H-M   'P 1'
#
loop_
_entity.id
_entity.type
_entity.pdbx_description
1 polymer ?
#
loop_
_entity_poly.entity_id
_entity_poly.type
_entity_poly.pdbx_seq_one_letter_code
_entity_poly.pdbx_strand_id
1 'polypeptide(L)'
;MTERTKPICPNCGGDSLVSDAAARWNFETQAWELSCANDDKSCDDCGNETGSPEWIDADRRDPAFHVFKTNGAGYLAAGWWVRCAEGVFGPELERDNADAARWRIEEKRKRLFNCCTNSLAPDWSQFSFFVIGGCKDDPDDPGYTLGLCSDEEAEFWTIYAYREPGDGEAITDCKTKPEAEAAAAELSQFSDLPIGWPSAVEA
;
A
#
# COMPACT_ATOMS: atom_id res chain seq x y z
N MET A 1 -15.73 -22.37 2.88
CA MET A 1 -15.81 -20.98 3.36
C MET A 1 -16.40 -20.20 2.21
N THR A 2 -17.47 -19.43 2.42
CA THR A 2 -18.07 -18.62 1.35
C THR A 2 -17.16 -17.44 1.05
N GLU A 3 -16.73 -17.31 -0.20
CA GLU A 3 -15.96 -16.16 -0.69
C GLU A 3 -16.76 -14.88 -0.39
N ARG A 4 -16.17 -13.99 0.41
CA ARG A 4 -16.76 -12.69 0.75
C ARG A 4 -16.31 -11.70 -0.31
N THR A 5 -17.21 -10.83 -0.77
CA THR A 5 -16.88 -9.77 -1.73
C THR A 5 -17.20 -8.39 -1.15
N LYS A 6 -16.52 -7.35 -1.64
CA LYS A 6 -16.80 -5.94 -1.31
C LYS A 6 -16.86 -5.07 -2.57
N PRO A 7 -17.70 -4.02 -2.59
CA PRO A 7 -17.75 -3.08 -3.69
C PRO A 7 -16.56 -2.09 -3.59
N ILE A 8 -16.02 -1.69 -4.73
CA ILE A 8 -15.01 -0.63 -4.84
C ILE A 8 -15.46 0.43 -5.84
N CYS A 9 -15.05 1.67 -5.58
CA CYS A 9 -15.38 2.80 -6.41
C CYS A 9 -14.55 2.72 -7.69
N PRO A 10 -15.16 2.68 -8.88
CA PRO A 10 -14.41 2.64 -10.13
C PRO A 10 -13.61 3.93 -10.39
N ASN A 11 -13.96 5.04 -9.71
CA ASN A 11 -13.27 6.31 -9.86
C ASN A 11 -12.06 6.45 -8.93
N CYS A 12 -12.21 6.15 -7.63
CA CYS A 12 -11.15 6.37 -6.65
C CYS A 12 -10.53 5.09 -6.04
N GLY A 13 -11.10 3.92 -6.31
CA GLY A 13 -10.68 2.66 -5.70
C GLY A 13 -11.02 2.50 -4.21
N GLY A 14 -11.63 3.50 -3.57
CA GLY A 14 -12.11 3.39 -2.19
C GLY A 14 -13.23 2.36 -2.07
N ASP A 15 -13.32 1.70 -0.91
CA ASP A 15 -14.38 0.71 -0.61
C ASP A 15 -15.53 1.31 0.22
N SER A 16 -15.49 2.62 0.48
CA SER A 16 -16.57 3.36 1.11
C SER A 16 -17.63 3.78 0.09
N LEU A 17 -18.48 2.83 -0.31
CA LEU A 17 -19.66 3.10 -1.14
C LEU A 17 -20.95 3.03 -0.32
N VAL A 18 -21.80 4.04 -0.52
CA VAL A 18 -23.16 4.07 -0.01
C VAL A 18 -24.16 3.80 -1.12
N SER A 19 -25.26 3.17 -0.76
CA SER A 19 -26.41 3.01 -1.65
C SER A 19 -27.48 3.99 -1.26
N ASP A 20 -28.06 4.64 -2.26
CA ASP A 20 -29.33 5.28 -2.05
C ASP A 20 -30.40 4.22 -1.74
N ALA A 21 -31.38 4.64 -0.95
CA ALA A 21 -32.34 3.75 -0.37
C ALA A 21 -33.61 4.52 -0.01
N ALA A 22 -34.76 3.88 -0.21
CA ALA A 22 -36.02 4.38 0.31
C ALA A 22 -36.28 3.75 1.67
N ALA A 23 -36.49 4.59 2.69
CA ALA A 23 -37.05 4.17 3.96
C ALA A 23 -38.54 4.51 3.99
N ARG A 24 -39.35 3.63 4.58
CA ARG A 24 -40.79 3.84 4.75
C ARG A 24 -41.11 3.88 6.24
N TRP A 25 -41.97 4.82 6.63
CA TRP A 25 -42.40 4.95 8.02
C TRP A 25 -43.28 3.75 8.40
N ASN A 26 -42.85 2.97 9.37
CA ASN A 26 -43.63 1.87 9.93
C ASN A 26 -44.44 2.38 11.14
N PHE A 27 -45.77 2.32 11.04
CA PHE A 27 -46.67 2.80 12.07
C PHE A 27 -46.63 1.93 13.35
N GLU A 28 -46.37 0.64 13.23
CA GLU A 28 -46.34 -0.27 14.38
C GLU A 28 -45.05 -0.10 15.19
N THR A 29 -43.91 -0.01 14.51
CA THR A 29 -42.60 0.13 15.15
C THR A 29 -42.22 1.59 15.43
N GLN A 30 -42.99 2.55 14.91
CA GLN A 30 -42.74 3.99 15.02
C GLN A 30 -41.30 4.36 14.60
N ALA A 31 -40.84 3.74 13.52
CA ALA A 31 -39.48 3.90 13.01
C ALA A 31 -39.46 3.95 11.47
N TRP A 32 -38.39 4.56 10.94
CA TRP A 32 -38.07 4.45 9.53
C TRP A 32 -37.41 3.10 9.27
N GLU A 33 -37.99 2.30 8.38
CA GLU A 33 -37.47 1.00 8.00
C GLU A 33 -37.05 1.01 6.53
N LEU A 34 -35.92 0.38 6.23
CA LEU A 34 -35.43 0.25 4.85
C LEU A 34 -36.44 -0.55 4.01
N SER A 35 -37.01 0.09 3.00
CA SER A 35 -37.99 -0.53 2.10
C SER A 35 -37.34 -1.10 0.85
N CYS A 36 -36.37 -0.39 0.26
CA CYS A 36 -35.58 -0.86 -0.87
C CYS A 36 -34.26 -0.09 -0.95
N ALA A 37 -33.24 -0.73 -1.53
CA ALA A 37 -32.06 -0.06 -2.06
C ALA A 37 -32.33 0.22 -3.54
N ASN A 38 -32.00 1.42 -4.03
CA ASN A 38 -32.11 1.69 -5.46
C ASN A 38 -30.78 1.38 -6.14
N ASP A 39 -30.68 1.66 -7.43
CA ASP A 39 -29.51 1.35 -8.26
C ASP A 39 -28.37 2.35 -8.10
N ASP A 40 -28.62 3.57 -7.62
CA ASP A 40 -27.58 4.58 -7.43
C ASP A 40 -26.68 4.27 -6.23
N LYS A 41 -25.37 4.30 -6.47
CA LYS A 41 -24.35 4.23 -5.44
C LYS A 41 -23.52 5.50 -5.50
N SER A 42 -23.05 5.98 -4.36
CA SER A 42 -22.07 7.06 -4.31
C SER A 42 -20.89 6.66 -3.44
N CYS A 43 -19.72 7.19 -3.79
CA CYS A 43 -18.52 6.97 -3.01
C CYS A 43 -18.33 8.12 -2.01
N ASP A 44 -18.20 7.81 -0.72
CA ASP A 44 -17.98 8.83 0.32
C ASP A 44 -16.59 9.48 0.21
N ASP A 45 -15.61 8.76 -0.33
CA ASP A 45 -14.22 9.24 -0.42
C ASP A 45 -14.04 10.30 -1.52
N CYS A 46 -14.70 10.13 -2.67
CA CYS A 46 -14.52 11.02 -3.83
C CYS A 46 -15.80 11.70 -4.31
N GLY A 47 -16.96 11.37 -3.75
CA GLY A 47 -18.25 11.92 -4.13
C GLY A 47 -18.77 11.44 -5.49
N ASN A 48 -18.11 10.48 -6.14
CA ASN A 48 -18.53 9.99 -7.45
C ASN A 48 -19.78 9.11 -7.35
N GLU A 49 -20.79 9.42 -8.17
CA GLU A 49 -21.98 8.60 -8.36
C GLU A 49 -21.69 7.48 -9.38
N THR A 50 -22.08 6.24 -9.06
CA THR A 50 -21.91 5.08 -9.93
C THR A 50 -23.10 4.13 -9.78
N GLY A 51 -23.76 3.80 -10.88
CA GLY A 51 -24.77 2.73 -10.91
C GLY A 51 -24.16 1.33 -11.01
N SER A 52 -22.83 1.21 -11.08
CA SER A 52 -22.14 -0.07 -11.31
C SER A 52 -20.78 -0.09 -10.60
N PRO A 53 -20.76 -0.34 -9.29
CA PRO A 53 -19.50 -0.57 -8.58
C PRO A 53 -18.83 -1.87 -9.06
N GLU A 54 -17.51 -1.90 -8.99
CA GLU A 54 -16.75 -3.12 -9.21
C GLU A 54 -16.71 -3.94 -7.91
N TRP A 55 -16.74 -5.28 -8.02
CA TRP A 55 -16.75 -6.17 -6.87
C TRP A 55 -15.46 -6.97 -6.84
N ILE A 56 -14.78 -6.93 -5.70
CA ILE A 56 -13.54 -7.68 -5.46
C ILE A 56 -13.73 -8.64 -4.28
N ASP A 57 -12.88 -9.66 -4.20
CA ASP A 57 -12.82 -10.55 -3.04
C ASP A 57 -12.42 -9.72 -1.80
N ALA A 58 -13.26 -9.74 -0.75
CA ALA A 58 -13.02 -9.01 0.49
C ALA A 58 -11.80 -9.54 1.25
N ASP A 59 -11.43 -10.80 1.02
CA ASP A 59 -10.26 -11.45 1.60
C ASP A 59 -8.99 -11.31 0.73
N ARG A 60 -9.12 -10.75 -0.49
CA ARG A 60 -7.98 -10.42 -1.32
C ARG A 60 -7.34 -9.15 -0.76
N ARG A 61 -6.28 -9.34 0.03
CA ARG A 61 -5.25 -8.33 0.27
C ARG A 61 -4.53 -8.12 -1.07
N ASP A 62 -5.07 -7.27 -1.94
CA ASP A 62 -4.32 -6.89 -3.13
C ASP A 62 -3.21 -5.90 -2.71
N PRO A 63 -1.91 -6.25 -2.87
CA PRO A 63 -0.77 -5.40 -2.51
C PRO A 63 -0.59 -4.19 -3.44
N ALA A 64 -1.56 -3.92 -4.32
CA ALA A 64 -1.54 -2.81 -5.26
C ALA A 64 -2.38 -1.63 -4.74
N PHE A 65 -1.73 -0.75 -3.98
CA PHE A 65 -2.11 0.65 -3.73
C PHE A 65 -3.32 1.19 -4.53
N HIS A 66 -4.41 1.52 -3.83
CA HIS A 66 -5.41 2.48 -4.32
C HIS A 66 -4.90 3.90 -4.08
N VAL A 67 -4.28 4.51 -5.09
CA VAL A 67 -4.10 5.96 -5.16
C VAL A 67 -4.77 6.45 -6.43
N PHE A 68 -5.95 7.02 -6.29
CA PHE A 68 -6.57 7.82 -7.34
C PHE A 68 -6.75 9.24 -6.79
N LYS A 69 -6.19 10.23 -7.49
CA LYS A 69 -6.53 11.64 -7.29
C LYS A 69 -7.62 12.06 -8.28
N THR A 70 -8.29 13.15 -7.92
CA THR A 70 -9.59 13.68 -8.36
C THR A 70 -9.77 14.07 -9.84
N ASN A 71 -8.98 13.51 -10.76
CA ASN A 71 -9.02 13.85 -12.19
C ASN A 71 -8.91 12.64 -13.14
N GLY A 72 -9.29 11.43 -12.68
CA GLY A 72 -9.56 10.30 -13.56
C GLY A 72 -8.33 9.57 -14.12
N ALA A 73 -7.14 9.76 -13.55
CA ALA A 73 -5.96 8.99 -13.90
C ALA A 73 -5.53 8.09 -12.72
N GLY A 74 -5.63 6.78 -12.90
CA GLY A 74 -5.09 5.78 -11.97
C GLY A 74 -4.14 4.81 -12.66
N TYR A 75 -3.15 4.32 -11.91
CA TYR A 75 -2.21 3.29 -12.34
C TYR A 75 -2.29 2.11 -11.37
N LEU A 76 -2.35 0.88 -11.89
CA LEU A 76 -2.14 -0.34 -11.13
C LEU A 76 -0.83 -1.02 -11.55
N ALA A 77 -0.09 -1.48 -10.54
CA ALA A 77 1.23 -2.09 -10.67
C ALA A 77 1.14 -3.57 -11.09
N ALA A 78 0.81 -3.87 -12.35
CA ALA A 78 1.00 -5.23 -12.90
C ALA A 78 1.00 -5.32 -14.44
N GLY A 79 1.20 -4.22 -15.17
CA GLY A 79 1.49 -4.30 -16.61
C GLY A 79 0.30 -4.54 -17.56
N TRP A 80 -0.93 -4.15 -17.20
CA TRP A 80 -2.07 -4.16 -18.13
C TRP A 80 -2.79 -2.81 -18.16
N TRP A 81 -3.24 -2.39 -19.35
CA TRP A 81 -3.98 -1.15 -19.57
C TRP A 81 -5.47 -1.33 -19.26
N VAL A 82 -6.11 -0.34 -18.63
CA VAL A 82 -7.58 -0.23 -18.54
C VAL A 82 -8.05 0.90 -19.46
N ARG A 83 -9.15 0.67 -20.18
CA ARG A 83 -9.77 1.64 -21.09
C ARG A 83 -10.91 2.35 -20.36
N CYS A 84 -10.87 3.67 -20.24
CA CYS A 84 -12.00 4.45 -19.68
C CYS A 84 -13.08 4.71 -20.75
N ALA A 85 -14.34 4.80 -20.28
CA ALA A 85 -15.55 4.80 -21.10
C ALA A 85 -15.84 6.12 -21.85
N GLU A 86 -15.20 7.24 -21.51
CA GLU A 86 -15.49 8.54 -22.13
C GLU A 86 -14.21 9.31 -22.49
N GLY A 87 -13.80 9.20 -23.76
CA GLY A 87 -12.93 10.17 -24.44
C GLY A 87 -11.42 10.04 -24.22
N VAL A 88 -10.68 9.99 -25.33
CA VAL A 88 -9.20 10.05 -25.36
C VAL A 88 -8.75 11.48 -25.12
N PHE A 89 -7.99 11.75 -24.05
CA PHE A 89 -7.31 13.02 -23.86
C PHE A 89 -5.89 12.96 -24.44
N GLY A 90 -5.71 13.50 -25.65
CA GLY A 90 -4.45 14.01 -26.23
C GLY A 90 -3.10 13.31 -25.90
N PRO A 91 -2.41 12.71 -26.89
CA PRO A 91 -1.21 11.85 -26.68
C PRO A 91 0.08 12.55 -26.20
N GLU A 92 0.11 13.87 -26.05
CA GLU A 92 1.34 14.62 -25.72
C GLU A 92 1.43 15.02 -24.24
N LEU A 93 0.30 15.30 -23.57
CA LEU A 93 0.28 15.56 -22.12
C LEU A 93 0.20 14.26 -21.29
N GLU A 94 -0.29 13.16 -21.89
CA GLU A 94 -0.37 11.85 -21.24
C GLU A 94 0.98 11.12 -21.16
N ARG A 95 1.87 11.29 -22.15
CA ARG A 95 3.21 10.68 -22.13
C ARG A 95 4.10 11.29 -21.05
N ASP A 96 4.14 12.62 -20.96
CA ASP A 96 4.94 13.31 -19.95
C ASP A 96 4.48 12.96 -18.52
N ASN A 97 3.16 12.82 -18.31
CA ASN A 97 2.61 12.40 -17.03
C ASN A 97 2.81 10.90 -16.74
N ALA A 98 2.73 10.04 -17.75
CA ALA A 98 3.00 8.61 -17.62
C ALA A 98 4.47 8.32 -17.36
N ASP A 99 5.37 9.02 -18.05
CA ASP A 99 6.82 8.90 -17.87
C ASP A 99 7.23 9.48 -16.52
N ALA A 100 6.65 10.62 -16.10
CA ALA A 100 6.84 11.15 -14.74
C ALA A 100 6.28 10.21 -13.65
N ALA A 101 5.14 9.56 -13.89
CA ALA A 101 4.57 8.58 -12.95
C ALA A 101 5.43 7.31 -12.86
N ARG A 102 5.89 6.78 -14.00
CA ARG A 102 6.84 5.66 -14.07
C ARG A 102 8.13 5.98 -13.33
N TRP A 103 8.70 7.16 -13.59
CA TRP A 103 9.90 7.61 -12.90
C TRP A 103 9.71 7.69 -11.39
N ARG A 104 8.60 8.27 -10.91
CA ARG A 104 8.27 8.31 -9.46
C ARG A 104 8.13 6.91 -8.85
N ILE A 105 7.52 5.97 -9.57
CA ILE A 105 7.38 4.58 -9.11
C ILE A 105 8.74 3.90 -9.04
N GLU A 106 9.59 4.08 -10.05
CA GLU A 106 10.94 3.52 -10.07
C GLU A 106 11.83 4.12 -8.98
N GLU A 107 11.81 5.44 -8.80
CA GLU A 107 12.51 6.13 -7.71
C GLU A 107 12.04 5.61 -6.34
N LYS A 108 10.73 5.46 -6.16
CA LYS A 108 10.16 4.94 -4.93
C LYS A 108 10.59 3.49 -4.67
N ARG A 109 10.61 2.64 -5.69
CA ARG A 109 11.11 1.26 -5.60
C ARG A 109 12.60 1.21 -5.24
N LYS A 110 13.41 2.05 -5.89
CA LYS A 110 14.83 2.20 -5.58
C LYS A 110 15.06 2.76 -4.18
N ARG A 111 14.12 3.52 -3.61
CA ARG A 111 14.24 4.01 -2.24
C ARG A 111 13.78 3.00 -1.19
N LEU A 112 12.74 2.21 -1.48
CA LEU A 112 12.11 1.32 -0.50
C LEU A 112 12.61 -0.12 -0.55
N PHE A 113 13.25 -0.53 -1.66
CA PHE A 113 13.61 -1.92 -1.92
C PHE A 113 15.03 -2.03 -2.50
N ASN A 114 15.96 -1.11 -2.22
CA ASN A 114 17.29 -1.16 -2.87
C ASN A 114 18.12 -2.41 -2.53
N CYS A 115 17.86 -3.08 -1.40
CA CYS A 115 18.52 -4.34 -1.05
C CYS A 115 17.81 -5.56 -1.66
N CYS A 116 16.55 -5.41 -2.08
CA CYS A 116 15.78 -6.51 -2.65
C CYS A 116 16.17 -6.79 -4.11
N THR A 117 15.98 -8.05 -4.53
CA THR A 117 16.21 -8.46 -5.92
C THR A 117 15.37 -7.62 -6.88
N ASN A 118 16.03 -6.97 -7.86
CA ASN A 118 15.41 -6.08 -8.85
C ASN A 118 14.61 -4.90 -8.26
N SER A 119 14.86 -4.54 -7.00
CA SER A 119 14.10 -3.50 -6.28
C SER A 119 12.59 -3.78 -6.26
N LEU A 120 12.24 -5.05 -6.11
CA LEU A 120 10.88 -5.52 -5.97
C LEU A 120 10.57 -5.78 -4.50
N ALA A 121 9.32 -5.51 -4.11
CA ALA A 121 8.83 -5.91 -2.81
C ALA A 121 8.91 -7.44 -2.67
N PRO A 122 9.39 -7.95 -1.53
CA PRO A 122 9.33 -9.38 -1.24
C PRO A 122 7.88 -9.81 -0.94
N ASP A 123 7.65 -11.11 -0.81
CA ASP A 123 6.40 -11.62 -0.25
C ASP A 123 6.33 -11.26 1.24
N TRP A 124 5.45 -10.33 1.61
CA TRP A 124 5.32 -9.88 3.00
C TRP A 124 4.77 -10.95 3.94
N SER A 125 4.07 -11.96 3.42
CA SER A 125 3.46 -13.01 4.25
C SER A 125 4.49 -13.89 4.96
N GLN A 126 5.76 -13.82 4.55
CA GLN A 126 6.85 -14.56 5.18
C GLN A 126 7.48 -13.84 6.39
N PHE A 127 7.11 -12.58 6.65
CA PHE A 127 7.67 -11.75 7.71
C PHE A 127 6.61 -11.38 8.75
N SER A 128 7.09 -11.00 9.93
CA SER A 128 6.29 -10.70 11.12
C SER A 128 6.45 -9.26 11.60
N PHE A 129 7.61 -8.63 11.39
CA PHE A 129 7.90 -7.26 11.84
C PHE A 129 9.13 -6.67 11.12
N PHE A 130 9.27 -5.35 11.19
CA PHE A 130 10.48 -4.64 10.75
C PHE A 130 11.36 -4.22 11.92
N VAL A 131 12.68 -4.16 11.68
CA VAL A 131 13.65 -3.55 12.59
C VAL A 131 14.53 -2.59 11.82
N ILE A 132 14.78 -1.42 12.39
CA ILE A 132 15.79 -0.48 11.89
C ILE A 132 17.10 -0.78 12.61
N GLY A 133 18.15 -1.05 11.85
CA GLY A 133 19.48 -1.33 12.39
C GLY A 133 20.54 -0.41 11.81
N GLY A 134 21.40 0.14 12.67
CA GLY A 134 22.62 0.81 12.23
C GLY A 134 23.55 -0.18 11.54
N CYS A 135 24.23 0.26 10.49
CA CYS A 135 25.16 -0.55 9.71
C CYS A 135 26.44 0.26 9.43
N LYS A 136 27.57 -0.45 9.33
CA LYS A 136 28.86 0.10 8.93
C LYS A 136 29.63 -0.91 8.08
N ASP A 137 30.54 -0.43 7.25
CA ASP A 137 31.39 -1.33 6.48
C ASP A 137 32.36 -2.07 7.41
N ASP A 138 32.60 -3.36 7.12
CA ASP A 138 33.57 -4.15 7.86
C ASP A 138 35.01 -3.70 7.50
N PRO A 139 35.78 -3.13 8.44
CA PRO A 139 37.14 -2.68 8.17
C PRO A 139 38.11 -3.83 7.88
N ASP A 140 37.79 -5.04 8.33
CA ASP A 140 38.62 -6.23 8.20
C ASP A 140 38.27 -7.07 6.96
N ASP A 141 37.05 -6.92 6.41
CA ASP A 141 36.60 -7.61 5.18
C ASP A 141 35.89 -6.65 4.19
N PRO A 142 36.64 -5.99 3.29
CA PRO A 142 36.09 -5.01 2.36
C PRO A 142 34.98 -5.58 1.48
N GLY A 143 33.78 -5.00 1.58
CA GLY A 143 32.58 -5.42 0.85
C GLY A 143 31.58 -6.21 1.69
N TYR A 144 31.88 -6.46 2.97
CA TYR A 144 30.91 -6.94 3.95
C TYR A 144 30.44 -5.80 4.85
N THR A 145 29.19 -5.88 5.26
CA THR A 145 28.55 -4.89 6.14
C THR A 145 28.27 -5.53 7.49
N LEU A 146 28.67 -4.86 8.56
CA LEU A 146 28.28 -5.19 9.92
C LEU A 146 26.94 -4.51 10.23
N GLY A 147 25.88 -5.31 10.31
CA GLY A 147 24.53 -4.83 10.62
C GLY A 147 24.21 -4.79 12.12
N LEU A 148 23.12 -4.10 12.46
CA LEU A 148 22.59 -3.95 13.82
C LEU A 148 23.57 -3.34 14.83
N CYS A 149 24.49 -2.48 14.40
CA CYS A 149 25.35 -1.72 15.30
C CYS A 149 24.58 -0.58 16.00
N SER A 150 25.19 0.02 17.03
CA SER A 150 24.58 1.16 17.72
C SER A 150 24.49 2.38 16.81
N ASP A 151 23.61 3.33 17.17
CA ASP A 151 23.44 4.56 16.39
C ASP A 151 24.73 5.40 16.30
N GLU A 152 25.59 5.33 17.32
CA GLU A 152 26.86 6.06 17.35
C GLU A 152 27.91 5.45 16.40
N GLU A 153 27.80 4.15 16.11
CA GLU A 153 28.70 3.44 15.22
C GLU A 153 28.18 3.33 13.79
N ALA A 154 26.90 3.67 13.58
CA ALA A 154 26.24 3.54 12.30
C ALA A 154 26.76 4.56 11.27
N GLU A 155 27.18 4.06 10.11
CA GLU A 155 27.51 4.87 8.94
C GLU A 155 26.27 5.05 8.03
N PHE A 156 25.36 4.07 8.08
CA PHE A 156 24.06 4.08 7.44
C PHE A 156 23.05 3.22 8.23
N TRP A 157 21.79 3.20 7.83
CA TRP A 157 20.73 2.44 8.48
C TRP A 157 20.04 1.53 7.48
N THR A 158 19.82 0.29 7.87
CA THR A 158 19.12 -0.70 7.08
C THR A 158 17.81 -1.07 7.76
N ILE A 159 16.76 -1.19 6.97
CA ILE A 159 15.48 -1.73 7.40
C ILE A 159 15.49 -3.22 7.09
N TYR A 160 15.32 -4.02 8.13
CA TYR A 160 15.26 -5.46 8.06
C TYR A 160 13.83 -5.94 8.27
N ALA A 161 13.36 -6.90 7.46
CA ALA A 161 12.13 -7.63 7.71
C ALA A 161 12.48 -8.97 8.37
N TYR A 162 11.85 -9.29 9.49
CA TYR A 162 12.11 -10.51 10.25
C TYR A 162 10.91 -11.44 10.20
N ARG A 163 11.16 -12.73 9.97
CA ARG A 163 10.17 -13.79 10.23
C ARG A 163 10.08 -14.08 11.72
N GLU A 164 11.24 -14.30 12.32
CA GLU A 164 11.47 -14.52 13.75
C GLU A 164 12.86 -13.95 14.13
N PRO A 165 13.15 -13.73 15.41
CA PRO A 165 14.45 -13.22 15.83
C PRO A 165 15.62 -14.04 15.28
N GLY A 166 16.52 -13.38 14.53
CA GLY A 166 17.67 -14.01 13.88
C GLY A 166 17.47 -14.46 12.43
N ASP A 167 16.23 -14.42 11.90
CA ASP A 167 15.90 -14.69 10.50
C ASP A 167 15.41 -13.39 9.83
N GLY A 168 16.36 -12.48 9.60
CA GLY A 168 16.11 -11.13 9.08
C GLY A 168 16.68 -10.94 7.68
N GLU A 169 15.89 -10.34 6.79
CA GLU A 169 16.31 -9.97 5.44
C GLU A 169 16.39 -8.45 5.30
N ALA A 170 17.45 -7.95 4.67
CA ALA A 170 17.61 -6.54 4.37
C ALA A 170 16.65 -6.10 3.25
N ILE A 171 15.83 -5.09 3.53
CA ILE A 171 14.84 -4.55 2.59
C ILE A 171 15.38 -3.31 1.89
N THR A 172 15.92 -2.37 2.67
CA THR A 172 16.47 -1.14 2.11
C THR A 172 17.47 -0.47 3.04
N ASP A 173 18.50 0.12 2.43
CA ASP A 173 19.49 0.97 3.07
C ASP A 173 19.10 2.44 2.93
N CYS A 174 19.41 3.22 3.97
CA CYS A 174 19.12 4.63 4.13
C CYS A 174 20.35 5.33 4.71
N LYS A 175 20.66 6.55 4.24
CA LYS A 175 21.88 7.24 4.67
C LYS A 175 21.77 7.84 6.06
N THR A 176 20.55 8.06 6.54
CA THR A 176 20.31 8.72 7.81
C THR A 176 19.21 8.00 8.58
N LYS A 177 19.29 8.03 9.91
CA LYS A 177 18.24 7.46 10.77
C LYS A 177 16.84 8.01 10.48
N PRO A 178 16.63 9.33 10.32
CA PRO A 178 15.29 9.85 10.01
C PRO A 178 14.75 9.37 8.65
N GLU A 179 15.64 9.16 7.67
CA GLU A 179 15.25 8.56 6.38
C GLU A 179 14.81 7.12 6.55
N ALA A 180 15.53 6.34 7.36
CA ALA A 180 15.17 4.96 7.68
C ALA A 180 13.83 4.88 8.45
N GLU A 181 13.59 5.78 9.41
CA GLU A 181 12.32 5.87 10.14
C GLU A 181 11.15 6.20 9.19
N ALA A 182 11.34 7.16 8.27
CA ALA A 182 10.33 7.51 7.27
C ALA A 182 10.05 6.36 6.29
N ALA A 183 11.10 5.67 5.82
CA ALA A 183 10.96 4.51 4.95
C ALA A 183 10.30 3.33 5.68
N ALA A 184 10.63 3.09 6.95
CA ALA A 184 10.02 2.03 7.76
C ALA A 184 8.54 2.29 8.02
N ALA A 185 8.16 3.54 8.32
CA ALA A 185 6.76 3.94 8.46
C ALA A 185 5.96 3.65 7.18
N GLU A 186 6.54 3.94 6.02
CA GLU A 186 5.91 3.68 4.73
C GLU A 186 5.84 2.18 4.39
N LEU A 187 6.90 1.41 4.69
CA LEU A 187 6.91 -0.05 4.53
C LEU A 187 5.89 -0.72 5.45
N SER A 188 5.76 -0.24 6.69
CA SER A 188 4.74 -0.69 7.64
C SER A 188 3.33 -0.45 7.12
N GLN A 189 3.04 0.74 6.60
CA GLN A 189 1.75 1.04 5.95
C GLN A 189 1.52 0.17 4.71
N PHE A 190 2.58 -0.17 3.98
CA PHE A 190 2.48 -0.96 2.74
C PHE A 190 2.25 -2.46 2.99
N SER A 191 2.78 -3.00 4.08
CA SER A 191 2.80 -4.44 4.37
C SER A 191 1.90 -4.86 5.53
N ASP A 192 1.34 -3.89 6.27
CA ASP A 192 0.67 -4.06 7.56
C ASP A 192 1.55 -4.67 8.66
N LEU A 193 2.87 -4.71 8.47
CA LEU A 193 3.79 -5.24 9.47
C LEU A 193 4.16 -4.17 10.50
N PRO A 194 4.22 -4.50 11.79
CA PRO A 194 4.66 -3.58 12.83
C PRO A 194 6.15 -3.27 12.75
N ILE A 195 6.55 -2.12 13.29
CA ILE A 195 7.96 -1.72 13.44
C ILE A 195 8.37 -1.96 14.90
N GLY A 196 9.55 -2.56 15.08
CA GLY A 196 10.17 -2.83 16.37
C GLY A 196 10.23 -4.31 16.70
N TRP A 197 11.10 -4.65 17.65
CA TRP A 197 11.20 -6.01 18.17
C TRP A 197 9.91 -6.39 18.90
N PRO A 198 9.32 -7.57 18.62
CA PRO A 198 8.20 -8.06 19.40
C PRO A 198 8.69 -8.23 20.85
N SER A 199 7.99 -7.61 21.79
CA SER A 199 8.33 -7.55 23.22
C SER A 199 8.26 -8.91 23.95
N ALA A 200 8.27 -10.02 23.21
CA ALA A 200 7.99 -11.38 23.68
C ALA A 200 9.23 -12.30 23.73
N VAL A 201 10.44 -11.78 23.49
CA VAL A 201 11.68 -12.59 23.39
C VAL A 201 12.61 -12.42 24.61
N GLU A 202 12.20 -11.66 25.63
CA GLU A 202 12.86 -11.66 26.96
C GLU A 202 12.02 -12.42 28.01
N ALA A 203 11.78 -13.71 27.78
CA ALA A 203 11.23 -14.64 28.78
C ALA A 203 12.04 -15.95 28.82
#